data_AF-A0A924SDG1-F1
#
_entry.id   AF-A0A924SDG1-F1
#
_cell.length_a   1.000
_cell.length_b   1.000
_cell.length_c   1.000
_cell.angle_alpha   90.00
_cell.angle_beta   90.00
_cell.angle_gamma   90.00
#
_symmetry.space_group_name_H-M   'P 1'
#
loop_
_entity.id
_entity.type
_entity.pdbx_description
1 polymer ?
#
loop_
_entity_poly.entity_id
_entity_poly.type
_entity_poly.pdbx_seq_one_letter_code
_entity_poly.pdbx_strand_id
1 'polypeptide(L)' 'MANKYGPTRGELWFRVAAGIGGLAFLIYAVSAQGMPSGPALFEVIGVGGVFFGGTIALSAWRLWKGRAD' A
#
# COMPACT_ATOMS: atom_id res chain seq x y z
N MET A 1 2.71 25.37 10.74
CA MET A 1 3.69 24.70 11.61
C MET A 1 4.06 23.40 10.90
N ALA A 2 5.13 23.41 10.10
CA ALA A 2 5.65 22.18 9.49
C ALA A 2 6.06 21.25 10.63
N ASN A 3 5.53 20.03 10.66
CA ASN A 3 5.79 19.12 11.76
C ASN A 3 7.24 18.63 11.62
N LYS A 4 8.11 18.94 12.59
CA LYS A 4 9.52 18.51 12.60
C LYS A 4 9.71 16.99 12.50
N TYR A 5 8.64 16.24 12.74
CA TYR A 5 8.57 14.77 12.67
C TYR A 5 7.55 14.27 11.62
N GLY A 6 7.12 15.12 10.69
CA GLY A 6 6.25 14.75 9.58
C GLY A 6 6.99 13.94 8.51
N PRO A 7 6.32 12.99 7.83
CA PRO A 7 6.93 12.28 6.72
C PRO A 7 7.20 13.24 5.57
N THR A 8 8.41 13.17 5.02
CA THR A 8 8.81 13.99 3.87
C THR A 8 8.02 13.58 2.61
N ARG A 9 7.93 14.48 1.62
CA ARG A 9 7.35 14.17 0.30
C ARG A 9 7.98 12.93 -0.35
N GLY A 10 9.30 12.75 -0.17
CA GLY A 10 10.04 11.61 -0.69
C GLY A 10 9.64 10.28 -0.04
N GLU A 11 9.51 10.23 1.28
CA GLU A 11 9.06 9.03 2.00
C GLU A 11 7.62 8.65 1.66
N LEU A 12 6.73 9.63 1.46
CA LEU A 12 5.36 9.34 1.03
C LEU A 12 5.32 8.73 -0.36
N TRP A 13 6.12 9.24 -1.30
CA TRP A 13 6.26 8.64 -2.63
C TRP A 13 6.87 7.24 -2.58
N PHE A 14 7.88 7.02 -1.74
CA PHE A 14 8.44 5.68 -1.51
C PHE A 14 7.37 4.72 -0.98
N ARG A 15 6.56 5.14 0.00
CA ARG A 15 5.45 4.34 0.55
C ARG A 15 4.40 4.00 -0.51
N VAL A 16 4.06 4.96 -1.38
CA VAL A 16 3.15 4.71 -2.51
C VAL A 16 3.76 3.70 -3.49
N ALA A 17 5.02 3.90 -3.90
CA ALA A 17 5.71 3.01 -4.84
C ALA A 17 5.86 1.59 -4.27
N ALA A 18 6.29 1.45 -3.02
CA ALA A 18 6.38 0.18 -2.32
C ALA A 18 5.02 -0.50 -2.17
N GLY A 19 3.97 0.28 -1.86
CA GLY A 19 2.60 -0.23 -1.80
C GLY A 19 2.10 -0.73 -3.16
N ILE A 20 2.37 0.00 -4.25
CA ILE A 20 2.02 -0.42 -5.62
C ILE A 20 2.79 -1.69 -5.98
N GLY A 21 4.09 -1.75 -5.68
CA GLY A 21 4.92 -2.93 -5.90
C GLY A 21 4.40 -4.16 -5.14
N GLY A 22 4.04 -4.00 -3.86
CA GLY A 22 3.47 -5.06 -3.04
C GLY A 22 2.11 -5.54 -3.55
N LEU A 23 1.24 -4.62 -3.98
CA LEU A 23 -0.07 -4.96 -4.55
C LEU A 23 0.08 -5.68 -5.90
N ALA A 24 0.97 -5.20 -6.78
CA ALA A 24 1.26 -5.82 -8.06
C ALA A 24 1.85 -7.22 -7.89
N PHE A 25 2.76 -7.38 -6.93
CA PHE A 25 3.32 -8.68 -6.58
C PHE A 25 2.26 -9.63 -6.03
N LEU A 26 1.35 -9.15 -5.19
CA LEU A 26 0.24 -9.95 -4.67
C LEU A 26 -0.70 -10.40 -5.79
N ILE A 27 -1.06 -9.51 -6.72
CA ILE A 27 -1.86 -9.86 -7.91
C ILE A 27 -1.14 -10.90 -8.76
N TYR A 28 0.17 -10.72 -9.00
CA TYR A 28 0.98 -11.67 -9.75
C TYR A 28 1.07 -13.04 -9.06
N ALA A 29 1.27 -13.07 -7.75
CA ALA A 29 1.33 -14.31 -6.99
C ALA A 29 0.01 -15.09 -7.11
N VAL A 30 -1.13 -14.40 -7.02
CA VAL A 30 -2.46 -15.02 -7.18
C VAL A 30 -2.70 -15.49 -8.61
N SER A 31 -2.26 -14.75 -9.63
CA SER A 31 -2.42 -15.17 -11.02
C SER A 31 -1.51 -16.35 -11.39
N ALA A 32 -0.29 -16.39 -10.84
CA ALA A 32 0.67 -17.47 -11.09
C ALA A 32 0.36 -18.74 -10.30
N GLN A 33 -0.11 -18.62 -9.05
CA GLN A 33 -0.36 -19.76 -8.15
C GLN A 33 -1.81 -20.24 -8.17
N GLY A 34 -2.72 -19.46 -8.76
CA GLY A 34 -4.16 -19.71 -8.77
C GLY A 34 -4.86 -19.13 -7.54
N MET A 35 -6.20 -19.06 -7.61
CA MET A 35 -7.02 -18.53 -6.52
C MET A 35 -6.91 -19.48 -5.30
N PRO A 36 -6.41 -19.01 -4.14
CA PRO A 36 -6.37 -19.82 -2.93
C PRO A 36 -7.78 -20.30 -2.61
N SER A 37 -7.95 -21.55 -2.18
CA SER A 37 -9.25 -22.07 -1.74
C SER A 37 -9.30 -22.09 -0.21
N GLY A 38 -10.43 -21.64 0.36
CA GLY A 38 -10.63 -21.58 1.81
C GLY A 38 -10.23 -20.25 2.48
N PRO A 39 -10.08 -20.23 3.83
CA PRO A 39 -9.87 -19.01 4.62
C PRO A 39 -8.58 -18.24 4.27
N ALA A 40 -7.56 -18.94 3.78
CA ALA A 40 -6.27 -18.37 3.40
C ALA A 40 -6.39 -17.26 2.33
N LEU A 41 -7.43 -17.32 1.50
CA LEU A 41 -7.76 -16.29 0.52
C LEU A 41 -8.04 -14.94 1.24
N PHE A 42 -8.86 -14.96 2.29
CA PHE A 42 -9.18 -13.78 3.08
C PHE A 42 -7.98 -13.28 3.89
N GLU A 43 -7.16 -14.19 4.41
CA GLU A 43 -6.00 -13.79 5.20
C GLU A 43 -4.93 -13.14 4.31
N VAL A 44 -4.52 -13.79 3.23
CA VAL A 44 -3.39 -13.29 2.43
C VAL A 44 -3.83 -12.16 1.50
N ILE A 45 -4.92 -12.36 0.75
CA ILE A 45 -5.38 -11.38 -0.24
C ILE A 45 -6.16 -10.27 0.44
N GLY A 46 -6.98 -10.59 1.45
CA GLY A 46 -7.72 -9.59 2.21
C GLY A 46 -6.79 -8.71 3.06
N VAL A 47 -5.97 -9.29 3.94
CA VAL A 47 -5.07 -8.49 4.79
C VAL A 47 -3.99 -7.81 3.95
N GLY A 48 -3.39 -8.53 2.99
CA GLY A 48 -2.38 -7.96 2.09
C GLY A 48 -2.94 -6.84 1.23
N GLY A 49 -4.12 -7.04 0.63
CA GLY A 49 -4.80 -6.03 -0.18
C GLY A 49 -5.19 -4.79 0.63
N VAL A 50 -5.74 -4.97 1.84
CA VAL A 50 -6.06 -3.85 2.75
C VAL A 50 -4.79 -3.14 3.21
N PHE A 51 -3.72 -3.87 3.51
CA PHE A 51 -2.46 -3.29 3.97
C PHE A 51 -1.78 -2.47 2.87
N PHE A 52 -1.55 -3.06 1.70
CA PHE A 52 -0.90 -2.36 0.59
C PHE A 52 -1.81 -1.28 0.00
N GLY A 53 -3.09 -1.59 -0.24
CA GLY A 53 -4.07 -0.64 -0.74
C GLY A 53 -4.32 0.51 0.23
N GLY A 54 -4.45 0.24 1.53
CA GLY A 54 -4.57 1.25 2.57
C GLY A 54 -3.33 2.13 2.69
N THR A 55 -2.13 1.54 2.57
CA THR A 55 -0.86 2.29 2.57
C THR A 55 -0.76 3.23 1.37
N ILE A 56 -1.13 2.77 0.18
CA ILE A 56 -1.18 3.60 -1.04
C ILE A 56 -2.19 4.73 -0.84
N ALA A 57 -3.44 4.41 -0.46
CA ALA A 57 -4.52 5.38 -0.35
C ALA A 57 -4.20 6.48 0.68
N LEU A 58 -3.70 6.11 1.86
CA LEU A 58 -3.35 7.07 2.92
C LEU A 58 -2.14 7.93 2.55
N SER A 59 -1.16 7.36 1.83
CA SER A 59 0.04 8.08 1.43
C SER A 59 -0.24 9.02 0.26
N ALA A 60 -1.00 8.57 -0.74
CA ALA A 60 -1.46 9.38 -1.86
C ALA A 60 -2.40 10.50 -1.41
N TRP A 61 -3.30 10.23 -0.47
CA TRP A 61 -4.18 11.25 0.10
C TRP A 61 -3.39 12.34 0.86
N ARG A 62 -2.35 11.96 1.61
CA ARG A 62 -1.47 12.92 2.29
C ARG A 62 -0.65 13.77 1.31
N LEU A 63 -0.17 13.17 0.21
CA LEU A 63 0.49 13.89 -0.88
C LEU A 63 -0.47 14.89 -1.53
N TRP A 64 -1.70 14.47 -1.83
CA TRP A 64 -2.68 15.32 -2.52
C TRP A 64 -3.16 16.49 -1.66
N LYS A 65 -3.27 16.29 -0.35
CA LYS A 65 -3.66 17.34 0.60
C LYS A 65 -2.54 18.34 0.93
N GLY A 66 -1.37 18.21 0.29
CA GLY A 66 -0.21 19.08 0.53
C GLY A 66 0.30 19.01 1.96
N ARG A 67 -0.02 17.95 2.70
CA ARG A 67 0.35 17.75 4.11
C ARG A 67 1.68 16.99 4.24
N ALA A 68 2.48 17.10 3.19
CA ALA A 68 3.80 16.54 3.07
C ALA A 68 4.74 17.75 3.16
N ASP A 69 5.35 17.85 4.34
CA ASP A 69 6.16 18.99 4.76
C ASP A 69 7.46 19.11 3.93
#